data_AF-F8V2M8-F1
#
_entry.id   AF-F8V2M8-F1
#
_cell.length_a   1.000
_cell.length_b   1.000
_cell.length_c   1.000
_cell.angle_alpha   90.00
_cell.angle_beta   90.00
_cell.angle_gamma   90.00
#
_symmetry.space_group_name_H-M   'P 1'
#
loop_
_entity.id
_entity.type
_entity.pdbx_description
1 polymer ?
#
loop_
_entity_poly.entity_id
_entity_poly.type
_entity_poly.pdbx_seq_one_letter_code
_entity_poly.pdbx_strand_id
1 'polypeptide(L)'
;AKVPAIIEGSATLIADNYAFEDIGAHVAEKLKGLLANGEYSMVISKESLETKLSADLKTLSGDKSLKTTSNIPALPPMDYSPEMFIELIKVSFHNDILENNIGYLRFDMFG
;
A
#
# COMPACT_ATOMS: atom_id res chain seq x y z
N ALA A 1 4.91 -21.43 1.31
CA ALA A 1 4.97 -20.95 2.70
C ALA A 1 3.78 -21.53 3.47
N LYS A 2 3.95 -21.88 4.75
CA LYS A 2 2.85 -22.36 5.59
C LYS A 2 1.99 -21.15 6.01
N VAL A 3 0.66 -21.27 5.93
CA VAL A 3 -0.29 -20.19 6.27
C VAL A 3 0.01 -19.53 7.62
N PRO A 4 0.30 -20.27 8.72
CA PRO A 4 0.63 -19.66 10.01
C PRO A 4 1.81 -18.68 9.95
N ALA A 5 2.89 -19.05 9.25
CA ALA A 5 4.06 -18.19 9.13
C ALA A 5 3.77 -16.89 8.34
N ILE A 6 2.85 -16.96 7.37
CA ILE A 6 2.40 -15.77 6.63
C ILE A 6 1.61 -14.83 7.55
N ILE A 7 0.72 -15.38 8.37
CA ILE A 7 -0.09 -14.59 9.30
C ILE A 7 0.78 -13.94 10.39
N GLU A 8 1.72 -14.69 10.98
CA GLU A 8 2.68 -14.15 11.95
C GLU A 8 3.56 -13.06 11.33
N GLY A 9 4.10 -13.30 10.14
CA GLY A 9 4.89 -12.30 9.42
C GLY A 9 4.09 -11.04 9.10
N SER A 10 2.82 -11.20 8.71
CA SER A 10 1.91 -10.06 8.45
C SER A 10 1.66 -9.26 9.72
N ALA A 11 1.42 -9.92 10.86
CA ALA A 11 1.24 -9.26 12.14
C ALA A 11 2.47 -8.44 12.55
N THR A 12 3.67 -8.97 12.36
CA THR A 12 4.92 -8.23 12.62
C THR A 12 5.07 -7.03 11.69
N LEU A 13 4.86 -7.20 10.38
CA LEU A 13 4.95 -6.09 9.43
C LEU A 13 3.98 -4.95 9.73
N ILE A 14 2.77 -5.29 10.19
CA ILE A 14 1.75 -4.29 10.58
C ILE A 14 2.18 -3.57 11.86
N ALA A 15 2.65 -4.28 12.88
CA ALA A 15 3.12 -3.65 14.11
C ALA A 15 4.30 -2.69 13.85
N ASP A 16 5.20 -3.06 12.95
CA ASP A 16 6.44 -2.30 12.71
C ASP A 16 6.27 -1.12 11.73
N ASN A 17 5.31 -1.18 10.79
CA ASN A 17 5.22 -0.23 9.67
C ASN A 17 3.88 0.51 9.55
N TYR A 18 2.88 0.15 10.34
CA TYR A 18 1.58 0.81 10.24
C TYR A 18 1.64 2.22 10.82
N ALA A 19 1.03 3.18 10.11
CA ALA A 19 1.16 4.61 10.43
C ALA A 19 0.64 5.00 11.83
N PHE A 20 -0.29 4.22 12.38
CA PHE A 20 -0.85 4.40 13.72
C PHE A 20 -0.39 3.25 14.62
N GLU A 21 0.67 3.47 15.40
CA GLU A 21 1.33 2.44 16.21
C GLU A 21 0.34 1.65 17.10
N ASP A 22 -0.53 2.34 17.84
CA ASP A 22 -1.54 1.72 18.71
C ASP A 22 -2.49 0.80 17.95
N ILE A 23 -2.95 1.22 16.77
CA ILE A 23 -3.85 0.44 15.91
C ILE A 23 -3.08 -0.74 15.32
N GLY A 24 -1.83 -0.53 14.88
CA GLY A 24 -0.98 -1.58 14.34
C GLY A 24 -0.72 -2.70 15.34
N ALA A 25 -0.38 -2.33 16.59
CA ALA A 25 -0.19 -3.26 17.69
C ALA A 25 -1.49 -4.05 18.00
N HIS A 26 -2.63 -3.36 18.10
CA HIS A 26 -3.92 -4.02 18.34
C HIS A 26 -4.31 -4.99 17.21
N VAL A 27 -4.14 -4.59 15.94
CA VAL A 27 -4.42 -5.45 14.79
C VAL A 27 -3.50 -6.67 14.80
N ALA A 28 -2.20 -6.49 15.08
CA ALA A 28 -1.24 -7.58 15.14
C ALA A 28 -1.59 -8.60 16.23
N GLU A 29 -1.98 -8.15 17.43
CA GLU A 29 -2.42 -9.00 18.52
C GLU A 29 -3.69 -9.79 18.14
N LYS A 30 -4.71 -9.11 17.62
CA LYS A 30 -5.96 -9.75 17.19
C LYS A 30 -5.73 -10.76 16.07
N LEU A 31 -4.86 -10.45 15.12
CA LEU A 31 -4.53 -11.33 14.01
C LEU A 31 -3.84 -12.62 14.49
N LYS A 32 -2.92 -12.53 15.45
CA LYS A 32 -2.32 -13.70 16.12
C LYS A 32 -3.37 -14.51 16.89
N GLY A 33 -4.32 -13.84 17.53
CA GLY A 33 -5.47 -14.50 18.18
C GLY A 33 -6.33 -15.30 17.20
N LEU A 34 -6.67 -14.74 16.03
CA LEU A 34 -7.41 -15.43 14.97
C LEU A 34 -6.65 -16.67 14.47
N LEU A 35 -5.33 -16.58 14.32
CA LEU A 35 -4.49 -17.71 13.97
C LEU A 35 -4.55 -18.82 15.03
N ALA A 36 -4.40 -18.47 16.31
CA ALA A 36 -4.46 -19.41 17.42
C ALA A 36 -5.84 -20.11 17.54
N ASN A 37 -6.91 -19.39 17.19
CA ASN A 37 -8.27 -19.94 17.15
C ASN A 37 -8.54 -20.84 15.94
N GLY A 38 -7.58 -20.98 15.02
CA GLY A 38 -7.70 -21.83 13.84
C GLY A 38 -8.54 -21.21 12.71
N GLU A 39 -8.81 -19.90 12.72
CA GLU A 39 -9.62 -19.22 11.70
C GLU A 39 -9.02 -19.31 10.28
N TYR A 40 -7.70 -19.48 10.19
CA TYR A 40 -6.98 -19.66 8.94
C TYR A 40 -6.73 -21.13 8.55
N SER A 41 -7.24 -22.09 9.34
CA SER A 41 -7.00 -23.54 9.10
C SER A 41 -7.68 -24.07 7.84
N MET A 42 -8.80 -23.46 7.43
CA MET A 42 -9.57 -23.84 6.23
C MET A 42 -9.05 -23.20 4.93
N VAL A 43 -7.99 -22.39 5.02
CA VAL A 43 -7.43 -21.69 3.86
C VAL A 43 -6.55 -22.64 3.06
N ILE A 44 -7.03 -23.01 1.87
CA ILE A 44 -6.38 -24.00 0.99
C ILE A 44 -5.68 -23.37 -0.22
N SER A 45 -5.86 -22.07 -0.47
CA SER A 45 -5.28 -21.39 -1.63
C SER A 45 -4.75 -20.00 -1.29
N LYS A 46 -3.84 -19.50 -2.12
CA LYS A 46 -3.27 -18.15 -1.97
C LYS A 46 -4.35 -17.06 -2.12
N GLU A 47 -5.27 -17.22 -3.06
CA GLU A 47 -6.36 -16.28 -3.30
C GLU A 47 -7.35 -16.22 -2.13
N SER A 48 -7.69 -17.38 -1.54
CA SER A 48 -8.56 -17.42 -0.36
C SER A 48 -7.87 -16.83 0.87
N LEU A 49 -6.54 -17.01 1.01
CA LEU A 49 -5.75 -16.34 2.03
C LEU A 49 -5.78 -14.83 1.86
N GLU A 50 -5.52 -14.35 0.64
CA GLU A 50 -5.48 -12.92 0.30
C GLU A 50 -6.83 -12.25 0.59
N THR A 51 -7.93 -12.91 0.21
CA THR A 51 -9.29 -12.44 0.44
C THR A 51 -9.64 -12.41 1.92
N LYS A 52 -9.41 -13.52 2.65
CA LYS A 52 -9.75 -13.61 4.07
C LYS A 52 -8.90 -12.63 4.89
N LEU A 53 -7.59 -12.63 4.71
CA LEU A 53 -6.70 -11.74 5.45
C LEU A 53 -7.02 -10.26 5.17
N SER A 54 -7.30 -9.88 3.92
CA SER A 54 -7.71 -8.52 3.60
C SER A 54 -9.04 -8.11 4.27
N ALA A 55 -10.00 -9.03 4.36
CA ALA A 55 -11.26 -8.78 5.04
C ALA A 55 -11.07 -8.61 6.55
N ASP A 56 -10.24 -9.45 7.17
CA ASP A 56 -9.92 -9.38 8.59
C ASP A 56 -9.16 -8.08 8.91
N LEU A 57 -8.15 -7.71 8.11
CA LEU A 57 -7.40 -6.46 8.28
C LEU A 57 -8.29 -5.24 8.20
N LYS A 58 -9.20 -5.18 7.22
CA LYS A 58 -10.16 -4.09 7.09
C LYS A 58 -11.12 -4.01 8.29
N THR A 59 -11.56 -5.16 8.80
CA THR A 59 -12.48 -5.22 9.95
C THR A 59 -11.79 -4.80 11.25
N LEU A 60 -10.53 -5.21 11.44
CA LEU A 60 -9.75 -4.92 12.65
C LEU A 60 -9.20 -3.49 12.70
N SER A 61 -8.80 -2.93 11.54
CA SER A 61 -8.22 -1.58 11.46
C SER A 61 -9.23 -0.49 11.10
N GLY A 62 -10.33 -0.84 10.42
CA GLY A 62 -11.22 0.13 9.78
C GLY A 62 -10.60 0.82 8.55
N ASP A 63 -9.36 0.51 8.20
CA ASP A 63 -8.59 1.14 7.13
C ASP A 63 -8.80 0.41 5.81
N LYS A 64 -9.18 1.17 4.78
CA LYS A 64 -9.38 0.64 3.42
C LYS A 64 -8.05 0.49 2.67
N SER A 65 -7.00 1.16 3.12
CA SER A 65 -5.67 1.16 2.51
C SER A 65 -4.83 -0.03 2.98
N LEU A 66 -5.11 -0.59 4.16
CA LEU A 66 -4.44 -1.78 4.67
C LEU A 66 -5.02 -3.05 4.04
N LYS A 67 -4.28 -3.64 3.08
CA LYS A 67 -4.72 -4.81 2.31
C LYS A 67 -3.56 -5.79 2.09
N THR A 68 -3.87 -7.07 2.03
CA THR A 68 -2.93 -8.10 1.54
C THR A 68 -3.10 -8.27 0.04
N THR A 69 -1.99 -8.27 -0.69
CA THR A 69 -1.97 -8.57 -2.13
C THR A 69 -0.85 -9.51 -2.50
N SER A 70 -0.96 -10.11 -3.67
CA SER A 70 0.15 -10.79 -4.30
C SER A 70 1.30 -9.81 -4.57
N ASN A 71 2.50 -10.18 -4.15
CA ASN A 71 3.71 -9.41 -4.43
C ASN A 71 4.01 -9.44 -5.94
N ILE A 72 3.70 -8.34 -6.63
CA ILE A 72 4.09 -8.11 -8.02
C ILE A 72 5.32 -7.21 -7.95
N PRO A 73 6.51 -7.68 -8.37
CA PRO A 73 7.72 -6.87 -8.36
C PRO A 73 7.47 -5.57 -9.11
N ALA A 74 7.87 -4.44 -8.53
CA ALA A 74 7.90 -3.19 -9.25
C ALA A 74 8.79 -3.34 -10.49
N LEU A 75 8.39 -2.72 -11.59
CA LEU A 75 9.27 -2.59 -12.75
C LEU A 75 10.55 -1.87 -12.32
N PRO A 76 11.72 -2.27 -12.84
CA PRO A 76 12.96 -1.58 -12.52
C PRO A 76 12.83 -0.10 -12.88
N PRO A 77 13.40 0.80 -12.07
CA PRO A 77 13.37 2.23 -12.37
C PRO A 77 14.01 2.46 -13.74
N MET A 78 13.41 3.35 -14.53
CA MET A 78 13.95 3.77 -15.80
C MET A 78 15.07 4.78 -15.55
N ASP A 79 16.26 4.52 -16.09
CA ASP A 79 17.37 5.47 -16.04
C ASP A 79 17.14 6.59 -17.06
N TYR A 80 16.70 7.76 -16.57
CA TYR A 80 16.51 8.94 -17.39
C TYR A 80 17.80 9.76 -17.49
N SER A 81 18.11 10.27 -18.70
CA SER A 81 19.13 11.31 -18.85
C SER A 81 18.61 12.66 -18.34
N PRO A 82 19.49 13.63 -18.01
CA PRO A 82 19.08 14.99 -17.65
C PRO A 82 18.13 15.64 -18.66
N GLU A 83 18.34 15.42 -19.96
CA GLU A 83 17.49 15.93 -21.04
C GLU A 83 16.09 15.31 -20.99
N MET A 84 15.99 14.01 -20.68
CA MET A 84 14.71 13.35 -20.52
C MET A 84 13.94 13.89 -19.30
N PHE A 85 14.62 14.19 -18.19
CA PHE A 85 13.99 14.84 -17.03
C PHE A 85 13.44 16.22 -17.38
N ILE A 86 14.18 17.02 -18.16
CA ILE A 86 13.70 18.33 -18.63
C ILE A 86 12.41 18.18 -19.45
N GLU A 87 12.36 17.21 -20.36
CA GLU A 87 11.16 16.95 -21.16
C GLU A 87 9.98 16.48 -20.29
N LEU A 88 10.21 15.62 -19.29
CA LEU A 88 9.18 15.20 -18.33
C LEU A 88 8.59 16.38 -17.53
N ILE A 89 9.44 17.32 -17.12
CA ILE A 89 9.00 18.54 -16.44
C ILE A 89 8.17 19.39 -17.41
N LYS A 90 8.64 19.63 -18.63
CA LYS A 90 7.89 20.44 -19.61
C LYS A 90 6.49 19.88 -19.91
N VAL A 91 6.31 18.56 -19.96
CA VAL A 91 4.99 17.95 -20.20
C VAL A 91 4.11 17.92 -18.96
N SER A 92 4.70 17.94 -17.76
CA SER A 92 3.96 17.89 -16.49
C SER A 92 3.48 19.26 -16.02
N PHE A 93 4.07 20.35 -16.53
CA PHE A 93 3.76 21.72 -16.16
C PHE A 93 3.16 22.49 -17.33
N HIS A 94 1.94 23.01 -17.14
CA HIS A 94 1.31 23.94 -18.06
C HIS A 94 1.32 25.34 -17.44
N ASN A 95 1.93 26.31 -18.12
CA ASN A 95 1.96 27.70 -17.70
C ASN A 95 1.28 28.59 -18.75
N ASP A 96 0.56 29.61 -18.29
CA ASP A 96 -0.08 30.60 -19.15
C ASP A 96 -0.26 31.93 -18.42
N ILE A 97 -0.50 33.00 -19.17
CA ILE A 97 -0.91 34.31 -18.65
C ILE A 97 -2.32 34.57 -19.20
N LEU A 98 -3.31 34.41 -18.33
CA LEU A 98 -4.71 34.63 -18.66
C LEU A 98 -5.03 36.13 -18.78
N GLU A 99 -6.25 36.42 -19.21
CA GLU A 99 -6.77 37.80 -19.26
C GLU A 99 -6.56 38.53 -17.92
N ASN A 100 -6.38 39.85 -18.01
CA ASN A 100 -6.11 40.71 -16.85
C ASN A 100 -4.78 40.42 -16.13
N ASN A 101 -3.79 39.85 -16.82
CA ASN A 101 -2.44 39.59 -16.27
C ASN A 101 -2.46 38.63 -15.07
N ILE A 102 -3.28 37.58 -15.16
CA ILE A 102 -3.38 36.53 -14.15
C ILE A 102 -2.50 35.35 -14.55
N GLY A 103 -1.50 35.02 -13.74
CA GLY A 103 -0.65 33.85 -13.96
C GLY A 103 -1.41 32.55 -13.69
N TYR A 104 -1.34 31.61 -14.62
CA TYR A 104 -1.84 30.25 -14.49
C TYR A 104 -0.68 29.26 -14.48
N LEU A 105 -0.68 28.36 -13.49
CA LEU A 105 0.25 27.26 -13.41
C LEU A 105 -0.52 26.00 -12.99
N ARG A 106 -0.54 25.01 -13.88
CA ARG A 106 -1.02 23.66 -13.59
C ARG A 106 0.17 22.72 -13.61
N PHE A 107 0.24 21.86 -12.61
CA PHE A 107 1.18 20.75 -12.58
C PHE A 107 0.40 19.47 -12.34
N ASP A 108 0.70 18.46 -13.14
CA ASP A 108 0.04 17.15 -13.06
C ASP A 108 0.73 16.20 -12.07
N MET A 109 1.95 16.53 -11.65
CA MET A 109 2.72 15.80 -10.64
C MET A 109 3.48 16.77 -9.74
N PHE A 110 3.62 16.42 -8.46
CA PHE A 110 4.61 17.05 -7.58
C PHE A 110 5.98 16.41 -7.84
N GLY A 111 7.02 17.25 -7.88
CA GLY A 111 8.41 16.82 -7.99
C GLY A 111 9.03 16.42 -6.66
#